data_AF-A0A2I1IK90-F1
#
_entry.id   AF-A0A2I1IK90-F1
#
_cell.length_a   1.000
_cell.length_b   1.000
_cell.length_c   1.000
_cell.angle_alpha   90.00
_cell.angle_beta   90.00
_cell.angle_gamma   90.00
#
_symmetry.space_group_name_H-M   'P 1'
#
loop_
_entity.id
_entity.type
_entity.pdbx_description
1 polymer ?
#
loop_
_entity_poly.entity_id
_entity_poly.type
_entity_poly.pdbx_seq_one_letter_code
_entity_poly.pdbx_strand_id
1 'polypeptide(L)'
;MNLLIDISFGEDLVLWPRKVRLAAGVERLGDLRDRHVREFSHAPDPRELVDRELIMETLRDSVRKRERLWLLTMTDEQMEAWKEWVSSDQLHELGPVQAYDGQQITPVGIAPRLLIDFLLERKSPEDIKFLSGTLHGLDALLVSARAAKQAEQVGIAMSPRSFLTRLFTNPKFLAYAVVLAYSALRVLPVMFVREFEGSLVTLWAIDLGTAIPYTWGLLTMVTAPRFAKRMVGMVVTVATFMAPYVYFGMHGKGYPPHVIGIIAMLIMGTFLLEGAKAWLDRKVYKSLAKVAPPRRKKSRWKRPKGRRKHLLR
;
A
#
# COMPACT_ATOMS: atom_id res chain seq x y z
N MET A 1 17.26 -7.27 20.03
CA MET A 1 16.46 -6.24 19.34
C MET A 1 15.37 -6.94 18.53
N ASN A 2 14.19 -7.12 19.11
CA ASN A 2 13.00 -7.55 18.38
C ASN A 2 12.61 -6.40 17.45
N LEU A 3 12.91 -6.52 16.16
CA LEU A 3 12.29 -5.67 15.15
C LEU A 3 10.79 -5.94 15.23
N LEU A 4 10.02 -4.93 15.66
CA LEU A 4 8.55 -4.82 15.66
C LEU A 4 7.98 -5.02 14.24
N ILE A 5 8.14 -6.21 13.68
CA ILE A 5 7.77 -6.61 12.32
C ILE A 5 7.44 -8.11 12.29
N ASP A 6 6.84 -8.64 13.36
CA ASP A 6 6.01 -9.83 13.21
C ASP A 6 4.58 -9.34 12.99
N ILE A 7 3.96 -9.90 11.95
CA ILE A 7 2.55 -9.74 11.66
C ILE A 7 1.88 -10.81 12.50
N SER A 8 1.12 -10.39 13.52
CA SER A 8 0.44 -11.32 14.42
C SER A 8 -0.99 -11.63 13.98
N PHE A 9 -1.51 -10.93 12.96
CA PHE A 9 -2.88 -11.16 12.53
C PHE A 9 -3.04 -12.48 11.77
N GLY A 10 -4.13 -13.21 12.06
CA GLY A 10 -4.47 -14.46 11.38
C GLY A 10 -3.41 -15.56 11.52
N GLU A 11 -2.66 -15.58 12.62
CA GLU A 11 -1.66 -16.64 12.92
C GLU A 11 -2.29 -18.04 12.92
N ASP A 12 -3.56 -18.13 13.35
CA ASP A 12 -4.31 -19.38 13.46
C ASP A 12 -5.12 -19.71 12.18
N LEU A 13 -4.98 -18.91 11.11
CA LEU A 13 -5.79 -19.04 9.89
C LEU A 13 -4.93 -19.33 8.66
N VAL A 14 -5.42 -20.19 7.77
CA VAL A 14 -4.87 -20.36 6.43
C VAL A 14 -5.30 -19.19 5.55
N LEU A 15 -4.37 -18.30 5.21
CA LEU A 15 -4.66 -17.16 4.33
C LEU A 15 -3.89 -17.23 3.01
N TRP A 16 -4.54 -16.84 1.92
CA TRP A 16 -3.95 -16.61 0.61
C TRP A 16 -3.31 -15.22 0.57
N PRO A 17 -1.97 -15.12 0.57
CA PRO A 17 -1.29 -13.84 0.72
C PRO A 17 -1.69 -12.83 -0.37
N ARG A 18 -1.90 -13.30 -1.61
CA ARG A 18 -2.30 -12.45 -2.73
C ARG A 18 -3.68 -11.82 -2.52
N LYS A 19 -4.63 -12.56 -1.93
CA LYS A 19 -6.00 -12.09 -1.71
C LYS A 19 -6.05 -11.07 -0.58
N VAL A 20 -5.35 -11.34 0.54
CA VAL A 20 -5.16 -10.38 1.64
C VAL A 20 -4.59 -9.05 1.13
N ARG A 21 -3.53 -9.14 0.30
CA ARG A 21 -2.89 -7.97 -0.29
C ARG A 21 -3.87 -7.11 -1.12
N LEU A 22 -4.67 -7.77 -1.96
CA LEU A 22 -5.63 -7.11 -2.84
C LEU A 22 -6.78 -6.51 -2.04
N ALA A 23 -7.34 -7.25 -1.08
CA ALA A 23 -8.43 -6.81 -0.21
C ALA A 23 -8.03 -5.59 0.64
N ALA A 24 -6.85 -5.61 1.24
CA ALA A 24 -6.34 -4.47 2.03
C ALA A 24 -5.92 -3.26 1.17
N GLY A 25 -5.96 -3.37 -0.16
CA GLY A 25 -5.52 -2.30 -1.07
C GLY A 25 -4.06 -1.90 -0.87
N VAL A 26 -3.20 -2.85 -0.48
CA VAL A 26 -1.76 -2.61 -0.28
C VAL A 26 -0.97 -3.16 -1.46
N GLU A 27 0.14 -2.49 -1.80
CA GLU A 27 0.99 -2.96 -2.89
C GLU A 27 1.90 -4.10 -2.45
N ARG A 28 2.32 -4.10 -1.19
CA ARG A 28 3.11 -5.17 -0.56
C ARG A 28 2.42 -5.64 0.71
N LEU A 29 2.54 -6.94 0.96
CA LEU A 29 2.10 -7.49 2.23
C LEU A 29 2.93 -6.99 3.39
N GLY A 30 4.23 -6.73 3.20
CA GLY A 30 5.09 -6.14 4.24
C GLY A 30 4.73 -4.70 4.62
N ASP A 31 3.89 -4.01 3.85
CA ASP A 31 3.37 -2.69 4.23
C ASP A 31 2.17 -2.79 5.21
N LEU A 32 1.57 -3.99 5.28
CA LEU A 32 0.51 -4.29 6.23
C LEU A 32 1.14 -4.59 7.59
N ARG A 33 0.53 -4.02 8.64
CA ARG A 33 0.93 -4.17 10.04
C ARG A 33 -0.33 -4.45 10.82
N ASP A 34 -0.21 -4.98 12.04
CA ASP A 34 -1.39 -5.33 12.84
C ASP A 34 -2.30 -4.13 13.09
N ARG A 35 -1.75 -2.93 13.30
CA ARG A 35 -2.54 -1.69 13.40
C ARG A 35 -3.40 -1.35 12.15
N HIS A 36 -3.13 -1.97 11.00
CA HIS A 36 -3.88 -1.77 9.76
C HIS A 36 -4.95 -2.85 9.54
N VAL A 37 -4.96 -3.91 10.35
CA VAL A 37 -5.90 -5.03 10.25
C VAL A 37 -6.65 -5.13 11.57
N ARG A 38 -7.98 -5.18 11.49
CA ARG A 38 -8.80 -5.48 12.66
C ARG A 38 -9.36 -6.89 12.53
N GLU A 39 -9.09 -7.70 13.54
CA GLU A 39 -9.62 -9.05 13.66
C GLU A 39 -10.89 -9.04 14.49
N PHE A 40 -11.92 -9.70 13.98
CA PHE A 40 -13.15 -9.93 14.69
C PHE A 40 -13.09 -11.31 15.34
N SER A 41 -13.37 -11.38 16.65
CA SER A 41 -13.50 -12.67 17.34
C SER A 41 -14.69 -13.48 16.81
N HIS A 42 -15.77 -12.78 16.43
CA HIS A 42 -16.97 -13.36 15.82
C HIS A 42 -17.46 -12.42 14.73
N ALA A 43 -17.94 -12.97 13.61
CA ALA A 43 -18.54 -12.17 12.55
C ALA A 43 -19.92 -11.64 12.98
N PRO A 44 -20.11 -10.31 13.10
CA PRO A 44 -21.39 -9.74 13.48
C PRO A 44 -22.42 -9.96 12.35
N ASP A 45 -23.67 -10.21 12.71
CA ASP A 45 -24.76 -10.40 11.75
C ASP A 45 -25.38 -9.05 11.36
N PRO A 46 -25.29 -8.61 10.10
CA PRO A 46 -25.86 -7.33 9.68
C PRO A 46 -27.39 -7.32 9.64
N ARG A 47 -28.08 -8.41 9.93
CA ARG A 47 -29.55 -8.44 10.06
C ARG A 47 -30.00 -8.03 11.46
N GLU A 48 -29.14 -8.22 12.46
CA GLU A 48 -29.41 -7.90 13.85
C GLU A 48 -29.07 -6.45 14.18
N LEU A 49 -29.95 -5.76 14.92
CA LEU A 49 -29.80 -4.34 15.24
C LEU A 49 -28.56 -4.05 16.11
N VAL A 50 -28.31 -4.91 17.11
CA VAL A 50 -27.16 -4.77 18.03
C VAL A 50 -25.85 -4.92 17.27
N ASP A 51 -25.77 -5.91 16.39
CA ASP A 51 -24.59 -6.16 15.56
C ASP A 51 -24.40 -5.07 14.51
N ARG A 52 -25.48 -4.49 13.99
CA ARG A 52 -25.43 -3.30 13.13
C ARG A 52 -24.82 -2.09 13.82
N GLU A 53 -25.17 -1.85 15.08
CA GLU A 53 -24.57 -0.78 15.87
C GLU A 53 -23.08 -1.05 16.13
N LEU A 54 -22.71 -2.30 16.44
CA LEU A 54 -21.30 -2.70 16.57
C LEU A 54 -20.52 -2.48 15.27
N ILE A 55 -21.07 -2.86 14.11
CA ILE A 55 -20.43 -2.64 12.80
C ILE A 55 -20.26 -1.13 12.55
N MET A 56 -21.26 -0.31 12.88
CA MET A 56 -21.21 1.14 12.73
C MET A 56 -20.10 1.77 13.59
N GLU A 57 -20.03 1.42 14.87
CA GLU A 57 -18.99 1.90 15.79
C GLU A 57 -17.60 1.43 15.36
N THR A 58 -17.51 0.17 14.95
CA THR A 58 -16.26 -0.41 14.46
C THR A 58 -15.81 0.28 13.19
N LEU A 59 -16.72 0.59 12.26
CA LEU A 59 -16.42 1.35 11.04
C LEU A 59 -15.88 2.74 11.37
N ARG A 60 -16.52 3.43 12.31
CA ARG A 60 -16.09 4.75 12.77
C ARG A 60 -14.68 4.72 13.36
N ASP A 61 -14.40 3.75 14.22
CA ASP A 61 -13.09 3.57 14.83
C ASP A 61 -12.02 3.17 13.79
N SER A 62 -12.38 2.31 12.85
CA SER A 62 -11.51 1.88 11.74
C SER A 62 -11.08 3.05 10.87
N VAL A 63 -12.00 3.96 10.55
CA VAL A 63 -11.71 5.19 9.81
C VAL A 63 -10.74 6.09 10.59
N ARG A 64 -10.95 6.24 11.91
CA ARG A 64 -10.05 7.02 12.79
C ARG A 64 -8.66 6.43 12.86
N LYS A 65 -8.56 5.10 13.04
CA LYS A 65 -7.30 4.35 13.13
C LYS A 65 -6.63 4.10 11.78
N ARG A 66 -7.32 4.40 10.68
CA ARG A 66 -6.88 4.14 9.30
C ARG A 66 -6.61 2.66 9.05
N GLU A 67 -7.45 1.81 9.64
CA GLU A 67 -7.50 0.38 9.35
C GLU A 67 -7.86 0.18 7.87
N ARG A 68 -7.23 -0.82 7.25
CA ARG A 68 -7.36 -1.10 5.81
C ARG A 68 -8.16 -2.36 5.52
N LEU A 69 -8.20 -3.28 6.46
CA LEU A 69 -8.82 -4.58 6.30
C LEU A 69 -9.43 -5.02 7.62
N TRP A 70 -10.67 -5.48 7.57
CA TRP A 70 -11.26 -6.30 8.59
C TRP A 70 -11.09 -7.77 8.21
N LEU A 71 -10.58 -8.56 9.15
CA LEU A 71 -10.47 -10.00 9.02
C LEU A 71 -11.59 -10.63 9.86
N LEU A 72 -12.52 -11.29 9.18
CA LEU A 72 -13.64 -11.98 9.80
C LEU A 72 -13.56 -13.47 9.49
N THR A 73 -13.97 -14.29 10.45
CA THR A 73 -14.19 -15.72 10.26
C THR A 73 -15.67 -15.98 10.19
N MET A 74 -16.18 -16.32 9.00
CA MET A 74 -17.61 -16.46 8.75
C MET A 74 -17.98 -17.90 8.45
N THR A 75 -19.07 -18.37 9.03
CA THR A 75 -19.80 -19.57 8.54
C THR A 75 -20.51 -19.25 7.22
N ASP A 76 -20.98 -20.28 6.52
CA ASP A 76 -21.74 -20.10 5.27
C ASP A 76 -23.02 -19.27 5.49
N GLU A 77 -23.70 -19.47 6.62
CA GLU A 77 -24.91 -18.69 6.98
C GLU A 77 -24.59 -17.20 7.17
N GLN A 78 -23.54 -16.88 7.93
CA GLN A 78 -23.11 -15.49 8.12
C GLN A 78 -22.64 -14.85 6.82
N MET A 79 -21.97 -15.62 5.96
CA MET A 79 -21.55 -15.14 4.65
C MET A 79 -22.76 -14.74 3.80
N GLU A 80 -23.84 -15.53 3.79
CA GLU A 80 -25.06 -15.17 3.05
C GLU A 80 -25.74 -13.94 3.65
N ALA A 81 -25.84 -13.83 4.98
CA ALA A 81 -26.36 -12.62 5.64
C ALA A 81 -25.58 -11.35 5.24
N TRP A 82 -24.25 -11.45 5.16
CA TRP A 82 -23.42 -10.36 4.66
C TRP A 82 -23.64 -10.08 3.17
N LYS A 83 -23.78 -11.10 2.32
CA LYS A 83 -24.05 -10.92 0.88
C LYS A 83 -25.40 -10.26 0.60
N GLU A 84 -26.39 -10.51 1.44
CA GLU A 84 -27.69 -9.85 1.37
C GLU A 84 -27.57 -8.35 1.66
N TRP A 85 -26.75 -7.97 2.64
CA TRP A 85 -26.55 -6.55 2.98
C TRP A 85 -25.57 -5.83 2.07
N VAL A 86 -24.39 -6.40 1.82
CA VAL A 86 -23.32 -5.84 1.00
C VAL A 86 -23.04 -6.78 -0.16
N SER A 87 -22.87 -6.24 -1.37
CA SER A 87 -22.65 -7.09 -2.54
C SER A 87 -21.42 -7.98 -2.37
N SER A 88 -21.40 -9.13 -3.05
CA SER A 88 -20.29 -10.09 -3.01
C SER A 88 -18.93 -9.48 -3.36
N ASP A 89 -18.90 -8.38 -4.11
CA ASP A 89 -17.67 -7.66 -4.46
C ASP A 89 -16.98 -7.00 -3.25
N GLN A 90 -17.72 -6.71 -2.18
CA GLN A 90 -17.18 -6.13 -0.94
C GLN A 90 -16.62 -7.19 0.02
N LEU A 91 -16.95 -8.47 -0.21
CA LEU A 91 -16.55 -9.59 0.61
C LEU A 91 -15.42 -10.34 -0.09
N HIS A 92 -14.19 -10.16 0.40
CA HIS A 92 -13.04 -10.80 -0.19
C HIS A 92 -12.69 -12.10 0.53
N GLU A 93 -12.91 -13.25 -0.10
CA GLU A 93 -12.39 -14.52 0.42
C GLU A 93 -10.86 -14.46 0.51
N LEU A 94 -10.35 -14.58 1.74
CA LEU A 94 -8.93 -14.46 2.06
C LEU A 94 -8.25 -15.81 2.18
N GLY A 95 -8.98 -16.90 2.38
CA GLY A 95 -8.43 -18.24 2.59
C GLY A 95 -9.42 -19.34 2.16
N PRO A 96 -9.00 -20.62 2.20
CA PRO A 96 -9.91 -21.74 2.01
C PRO A 96 -10.86 -21.90 3.19
N VAL A 97 -11.94 -22.66 2.98
CA VAL A 97 -12.78 -23.18 4.07
C VAL A 97 -11.91 -24.05 4.99
N GLN A 98 -12.00 -23.83 6.29
CA GLN A 98 -11.16 -24.48 7.28
C GLN A 98 -11.90 -24.66 8.61
N ALA A 99 -11.50 -25.68 9.37
CA ALA A 99 -12.00 -25.87 10.73
C ALA A 99 -11.30 -24.88 11.67
N TYR A 100 -12.06 -24.06 12.38
CA TYR A 100 -11.60 -23.15 13.40
C TYR A 100 -12.60 -23.19 14.56
N ASP A 101 -12.09 -23.38 15.77
CA ASP A 101 -12.91 -23.51 16.99
C ASP A 101 -14.10 -24.49 16.86
N GLY A 102 -13.85 -25.64 16.22
CA GLY A 102 -14.85 -26.69 16.02
C GLY A 102 -15.89 -26.43 14.91
N GLN A 103 -15.83 -25.29 14.21
CA GLN A 103 -16.74 -24.94 13.12
C GLN A 103 -16.02 -24.83 11.77
N GLN A 104 -16.74 -25.08 10.67
CA GLN A 104 -16.24 -24.79 9.33
C GLN A 104 -16.45 -23.30 9.02
N ILE A 105 -15.35 -22.59 8.81
CA ILE A 105 -15.35 -21.16 8.55
C ILE A 105 -14.62 -20.83 7.25
N THR A 106 -14.93 -19.68 6.69
CA THR A 106 -14.17 -19.03 5.62
C THR A 106 -13.56 -17.72 6.15
N PRO A 107 -12.25 -17.50 6.02
CA PRO A 107 -11.65 -16.20 6.30
C PRO A 107 -12.05 -15.17 5.24
N VAL A 108 -12.66 -14.07 5.66
CA VAL A 108 -13.20 -13.00 4.82
C VAL A 108 -12.58 -11.66 5.16
N GLY A 109 -12.32 -10.88 4.11
CA GLY A 109 -11.74 -9.56 4.17
C GLY A 109 -12.76 -8.51 3.75
N ILE A 110 -13.00 -7.52 4.61
CA ILE A 110 -13.81 -6.35 4.27
C ILE A 110 -12.93 -5.11 4.35
N ALA A 111 -12.89 -4.32 3.29
CA ALA A 111 -12.15 -3.06 3.28
C ALA A 111 -13.05 -1.92 3.76
N PRO A 112 -12.82 -1.31 4.95
CA PRO A 112 -13.71 -0.30 5.52
C PRO A 112 -13.97 0.87 4.59
N ARG A 113 -12.93 1.28 3.84
CA ARG A 113 -13.02 2.34 2.86
C ARG A 113 -13.95 1.98 1.69
N LEU A 114 -13.84 0.76 1.15
CA LEU A 114 -14.67 0.34 0.02
C LEU A 114 -16.12 0.15 0.47
N LEU A 115 -16.34 -0.31 1.72
CA LEU A 115 -17.66 -0.36 2.32
C LEU A 115 -18.30 1.03 2.39
N ILE A 116 -17.58 2.06 2.83
CA ILE A 116 -18.08 3.45 2.85
C ILE A 116 -18.40 3.93 1.42
N ASP A 117 -17.48 3.72 0.48
CA ASP A 117 -17.68 4.13 -0.92
C ASP A 117 -18.93 3.41 -1.50
N PHE A 118 -19.12 2.12 -1.24
CA PHE A 118 -20.28 1.33 -1.67
C PHE A 118 -21.60 1.84 -1.08
N LEU A 119 -21.66 2.07 0.23
CA LEU A 119 -22.87 2.54 0.91
C LEU A 119 -23.25 3.96 0.45
N LEU A 120 -22.26 4.83 0.24
CA LEU A 120 -22.46 6.18 -0.31
C LEU A 120 -22.92 6.17 -1.79
N GLU A 121 -22.56 5.14 -2.55
CA GLU A 121 -23.00 4.97 -3.94
C GLU A 121 -24.43 4.42 -4.02
N ARG A 122 -24.79 3.48 -3.13
CA ARG A 122 -26.15 2.91 -3.07
C ARG A 122 -27.20 3.94 -2.63
N LYS A 123 -26.84 4.87 -1.72
CA LYS A 123 -27.68 5.99 -1.27
C LYS A 123 -29.07 5.58 -0.76
N SER A 124 -29.22 4.38 -0.20
CA SER A 124 -30.48 4.01 0.43
C SER A 124 -30.67 4.81 1.73
N PRO A 125 -31.92 5.08 2.17
CA PRO A 125 -32.16 5.80 3.42
C PRO A 125 -31.53 5.14 4.65
N GLU A 126 -31.51 3.81 4.69
CA GLU A 126 -30.88 3.02 5.75
C GLU A 126 -29.36 3.19 5.76
N ASP A 127 -28.72 3.17 4.58
CA ASP A 127 -27.27 3.39 4.47
C ASP A 127 -26.88 4.80 4.87
N ILE A 128 -27.67 5.80 4.49
CA ILE A 128 -27.43 7.19 4.88
C ILE A 128 -27.54 7.32 6.40
N LYS A 129 -28.54 6.68 7.03
CA LYS A 129 -28.68 6.68 8.50
C LYS A 129 -27.48 6.00 9.17
N PHE A 130 -27.08 4.83 8.68
CA PHE A 130 -25.91 4.08 9.16
C PHE A 130 -24.61 4.89 9.01
N LEU A 131 -24.38 5.48 7.84
CA LEU A 131 -23.21 6.31 7.56
C LEU A 131 -23.23 7.64 8.32
N SER A 132 -24.40 8.19 8.61
CA SER A 132 -24.53 9.37 9.47
C SER A 132 -23.99 9.05 10.87
N GLY A 133 -24.40 7.94 11.49
CA GLY A 133 -23.85 7.52 12.80
C GLY A 133 -22.34 7.22 12.75
N THR A 134 -21.84 6.74 11.61
CA THR A 134 -20.42 6.44 11.39
C THR A 134 -19.56 7.70 11.19
N LEU A 135 -19.94 8.57 10.24
CA LEU A 135 -19.10 9.64 9.70
C LEU A 135 -19.36 11.01 10.31
N HIS A 136 -20.52 11.21 10.95
CA HIS A 136 -20.88 12.50 11.52
C HIS A 136 -19.82 13.00 12.50
N GLY A 137 -19.37 14.24 12.31
CA GLY A 137 -18.34 14.88 13.12
C GLY A 137 -16.93 14.29 12.97
N LEU A 138 -16.69 13.34 12.05
CA LEU A 138 -15.33 12.91 11.70
C LEU A 138 -14.63 13.97 10.85
N ASP A 139 -13.29 14.01 10.94
CA ASP A 139 -12.47 14.86 10.08
C ASP A 139 -12.53 14.34 8.63
N ALA A 140 -12.92 15.21 7.69
CA ALA A 140 -13.02 14.88 6.27
C ALA A 140 -11.69 14.40 5.64
N LEU A 141 -10.54 14.63 6.29
CA LEU A 141 -9.23 14.10 5.86
C LEU A 141 -9.06 12.60 6.08
N LEU A 142 -9.92 11.96 6.88
CA LEU A 142 -9.86 10.52 7.14
C LEU A 142 -10.47 9.67 6.02
N VAL A 143 -11.28 10.28 5.16
CA VAL A 143 -11.93 9.62 4.03
C VAL A 143 -11.41 10.15 2.69
N SER A 144 -11.79 9.48 1.61
CA SER A 144 -11.42 9.94 0.26
C SER A 144 -12.09 11.28 -0.08
N ALA A 145 -11.49 12.09 -0.96
CA ALA A 145 -12.10 13.36 -1.40
C ALA A 145 -13.50 13.17 -1.99
N ARG A 146 -13.66 12.06 -2.73
CA ARG A 146 -14.93 11.65 -3.34
C ARG A 146 -15.95 11.29 -2.27
N ALA A 147 -15.57 10.46 -1.30
CA ALA A 147 -16.45 10.05 -0.20
C ALA A 147 -16.89 11.25 0.63
N ALA A 148 -15.99 12.17 1.00
CA ALA A 148 -16.34 13.39 1.72
C ALA A 148 -17.36 14.23 0.95
N LYS A 149 -17.14 14.44 -0.35
CA LYS A 149 -18.07 15.18 -1.21
C LYS A 149 -19.43 14.49 -1.33
N GLN A 150 -19.45 13.16 -1.46
CA GLN A 150 -20.70 12.40 -1.53
C GLN A 150 -21.46 12.42 -0.20
N ALA A 151 -20.76 12.28 0.92
CA ALA A 151 -21.33 12.40 2.26
C ALA A 151 -21.98 13.76 2.48
N GLU A 152 -21.32 14.85 2.07
CA GLU A 152 -21.87 16.21 2.11
C GLU A 152 -23.13 16.35 1.24
N GLN A 153 -23.13 15.77 0.03
CA GLN A 153 -24.29 15.79 -0.87
C GLN A 153 -25.53 15.08 -0.31
N VAL A 154 -25.34 14.08 0.56
CA VAL A 154 -26.45 13.35 1.23
C VAL A 154 -26.73 13.88 2.63
N GLY A 155 -26.16 15.02 3.01
CA GLY A 155 -26.44 15.72 4.28
C GLY A 155 -25.69 15.18 5.51
N ILE A 156 -24.65 14.35 5.32
CA ILE A 156 -23.82 13.87 6.43
C ILE A 156 -22.76 14.93 6.76
N ALA A 157 -22.94 15.61 7.89
CA ALA A 157 -22.02 16.67 8.33
C ALA A 157 -20.70 16.08 8.85
N MET A 158 -19.63 16.26 8.06
CA MET A 158 -18.25 15.99 8.45
C MET A 158 -17.55 17.30 8.83
N SER A 159 -16.48 17.24 9.64
CA SER A 159 -15.71 18.44 9.99
C SER A 159 -14.93 18.94 8.75
N PRO A 160 -15.19 20.16 8.27
CA PRO A 160 -14.58 20.67 7.05
C PRO A 160 -13.10 20.99 7.27
N ARG A 161 -12.27 20.72 6.25
CA ARG A 161 -10.86 21.12 6.19
C ARG A 161 -10.56 21.79 4.87
N SER A 162 -9.77 22.88 4.93
CA SER A 162 -9.43 23.64 3.73
C SER A 162 -8.53 22.85 2.78
N PHE A 163 -8.56 23.22 1.50
CA PHE A 163 -7.67 22.67 0.49
C PHE A 163 -6.19 22.81 0.86
N LEU A 164 -5.80 23.96 1.44
CA LEU A 164 -4.42 24.22 1.88
C LEU A 164 -4.00 23.24 2.98
N THR A 165 -4.85 23.01 3.99
CA THR A 165 -4.56 22.03 5.04
C THR A 165 -4.37 20.64 4.43
N ARG A 166 -5.19 20.27 3.44
CA ARG A 166 -5.05 18.99 2.73
C ARG A 166 -3.73 18.89 1.96
N LEU A 167 -3.29 19.99 1.34
CA LEU A 167 -2.04 20.06 0.59
C LEU A 167 -0.82 19.91 1.52
N PHE A 168 -0.76 20.69 2.61
CA PHE A 168 0.33 20.63 3.59
C PHE A 168 0.31 19.38 4.47
N THR A 169 -0.81 18.65 4.54
CA THR A 169 -0.87 17.34 5.20
C THR A 169 -0.55 16.19 4.25
N ASN A 170 -0.47 16.45 2.93
CA ASN A 170 -0.13 15.42 1.95
C ASN A 170 1.39 15.16 1.98
N PRO A 171 1.84 13.98 2.43
CA PRO A 171 3.27 13.69 2.58
C PRO A 171 4.02 13.72 1.24
N LYS A 172 3.35 13.42 0.12
CA LYS A 172 3.97 13.53 -1.21
C LYS A 172 4.26 14.98 -1.54
N PHE A 173 3.29 15.87 -1.34
CA PHE A 173 3.47 17.29 -1.59
C PHE A 173 4.62 17.86 -0.74
N LEU A 174 4.64 17.54 0.56
CA LEU A 174 5.72 17.94 1.44
C LEU A 174 7.09 17.46 0.95
N ALA A 175 7.20 16.19 0.50
CA ALA A 175 8.44 15.67 -0.04
C ALA A 175 8.92 16.46 -1.28
N TYR A 176 8.02 16.75 -2.23
CA TYR A 176 8.35 17.58 -3.39
C TYR A 176 8.74 19.01 -2.99
N ALA A 177 7.99 19.63 -2.07
CA ALA A 177 8.25 20.99 -1.62
C ALA A 177 9.62 21.12 -0.94
N VAL A 178 9.96 20.17 -0.04
CA VAL A 178 11.25 20.15 0.66
C VAL A 178 12.41 19.95 -0.32
N VAL A 179 12.30 18.99 -1.24
CA VAL A 179 13.37 18.74 -2.23
C VAL A 179 13.55 19.94 -3.16
N LEU A 180 12.45 20.56 -3.60
CA LEU A 180 12.50 21.73 -4.48
C LEU A 180 13.16 22.92 -3.76
N ALA A 181 12.77 23.19 -2.52
CA ALA A 181 13.38 24.24 -1.70
C ALA A 181 14.87 24.00 -1.50
N TYR A 182 15.26 22.78 -1.12
CA TYR A 182 16.67 22.40 -0.99
C TYR A 182 17.44 22.60 -2.30
N SER A 183 16.89 22.13 -3.42
CA SER A 183 17.54 22.24 -4.74
C SER A 183 17.74 23.69 -5.16
N ALA A 184 16.78 24.57 -4.88
CA ALA A 184 16.89 26.00 -5.15
C ALA A 184 17.99 26.69 -4.31
N LEU A 185 18.17 26.28 -3.05
CA LEU A 185 19.15 26.83 -2.11
C LEU A 185 20.56 26.27 -2.32
N ARG A 186 20.69 25.10 -2.95
CA ARG A 186 21.94 24.33 -3.01
C ARG A 186 23.07 25.01 -3.79
N VAL A 187 22.74 25.95 -4.68
CA VAL A 187 23.76 26.74 -5.39
C VAL A 187 24.49 27.71 -4.45
N LEU A 188 23.87 28.11 -3.33
CA LEU A 188 24.38 29.19 -2.48
C LEU A 188 25.79 28.91 -1.92
N PRO A 189 26.10 27.72 -1.37
CA PRO A 189 27.45 27.43 -0.88
C PRO A 189 28.50 27.44 -2.00
N VAL A 190 28.11 27.01 -3.22
CA VAL A 190 29.01 26.91 -4.37
C VAL A 190 29.46 28.29 -4.86
N MET A 191 28.65 29.33 -4.66
CA MET A 191 29.01 30.70 -5.01
C MET A 191 30.27 31.21 -4.28
N PHE A 192 30.64 30.57 -3.16
CA PHE A 192 31.82 30.93 -2.37
C PHE A 192 33.05 30.07 -2.68
N VAL A 193 32.92 29.05 -3.54
CA VAL A 193 34.02 28.16 -3.94
C VAL A 193 34.78 28.79 -5.10
N ARG A 194 36.06 29.12 -4.89
CA ARG A 194 36.89 29.80 -5.89
C ARG A 194 37.37 28.87 -7.00
N GLU A 195 37.38 27.57 -6.73
CA GLU A 195 37.87 26.50 -7.59
C GLU A 195 36.85 26.04 -8.64
N PHE A 196 35.62 26.57 -8.58
CA PHE A 196 34.56 26.25 -9.53
C PHE A 196 34.54 27.28 -10.68
N GLU A 197 34.86 26.82 -11.89
CA GLU A 197 34.94 27.66 -13.09
C GLU A 197 33.67 27.54 -13.97
N GLY A 198 32.66 26.77 -13.53
CA GLY A 198 31.41 26.55 -14.25
C GLY A 198 30.36 27.66 -14.06
N SER A 199 29.28 27.59 -14.83
CA SER A 199 28.14 28.51 -14.72
C SER A 199 27.25 28.13 -13.53
N LEU A 200 27.12 29.05 -12.57
CA LEU A 200 26.22 28.90 -11.42
C LEU A 200 24.75 28.80 -11.86
N VAL A 201 24.36 29.50 -12.92
CA VAL A 201 23.01 29.44 -13.49
C VAL A 201 22.74 28.07 -14.08
N THR A 202 23.72 27.48 -14.77
CA THR A 202 23.59 26.13 -15.33
C THR A 202 23.49 25.08 -14.23
N LEU A 203 24.33 25.17 -13.19
CA LEU A 203 24.24 24.28 -12.03
C LEU A 203 22.88 24.38 -11.32
N TRP A 204 22.39 25.61 -11.12
CA TRP A 204 21.08 25.86 -10.53
C TRP A 204 19.92 25.34 -11.39
N ALA A 205 20.00 25.50 -12.72
CA ALA A 205 19.01 24.96 -13.64
C ALA A 205 18.98 23.43 -13.64
N ILE A 206 20.16 22.78 -13.57
CA ILE A 206 20.27 21.33 -13.41
C ILE A 206 19.58 20.90 -12.11
N ASP A 207 19.83 21.59 -11.00
CA ASP A 207 19.24 21.25 -9.70
C ASP A 207 17.73 21.38 -9.69
N LEU A 208 17.21 22.49 -10.20
CA LEU A 208 15.77 22.74 -10.25
C LEU A 208 15.08 21.77 -11.21
N GLY A 209 15.68 21.53 -12.38
CA GLY A 209 15.17 20.61 -13.39
C GLY A 209 15.18 19.14 -12.92
N THR A 210 16.14 18.76 -12.09
CA THR A 210 16.26 17.39 -11.58
C THR A 210 15.43 17.13 -10.32
N ALA A 211 15.01 18.15 -9.57
CA ALA A 211 14.25 17.99 -8.32
C ALA A 211 12.93 17.19 -8.48
N ILE A 212 12.16 17.47 -9.53
CA ILE A 212 10.88 16.78 -9.82
C ILE A 212 11.13 15.31 -10.18
N PRO A 213 11.94 14.96 -11.19
CA PRO A 213 12.20 13.57 -11.54
C PRO A 213 12.95 12.82 -10.43
N TYR A 214 13.82 13.47 -9.66
CA TYR A 214 14.48 12.87 -8.49
C TYR A 214 13.47 12.42 -7.44
N THR A 215 12.57 13.31 -7.02
CA THR A 215 11.55 13.02 -6.01
C THR A 215 10.61 11.93 -6.51
N TRP A 216 10.21 12.01 -7.78
CA TRP A 216 9.40 10.96 -8.41
C TRP A 216 10.12 9.61 -8.40
N GLY A 217 11.39 9.58 -8.78
CA GLY A 217 12.22 8.37 -8.79
C GLY A 217 12.32 7.76 -7.41
N LEU A 218 12.57 8.58 -6.39
CA LEU A 218 12.74 8.15 -5.00
C LEU A 218 11.45 7.54 -4.46
N LEU A 219 10.33 8.24 -4.65
CA LEU A 219 9.01 7.74 -4.27
C LEU A 219 8.67 6.47 -5.05
N THR A 220 8.97 6.42 -6.35
CA THR A 220 8.64 5.28 -7.22
C THR A 220 9.47 4.05 -6.85
N MET A 221 10.76 4.20 -6.62
CA MET A 221 11.63 3.11 -6.14
C MET A 221 11.10 2.50 -4.83
N VAL A 222 10.58 3.34 -3.95
CA VAL A 222 10.08 2.92 -2.64
C VAL A 222 8.65 2.35 -2.69
N THR A 223 7.76 2.93 -3.51
CA THR A 223 6.31 2.68 -3.43
C THR A 223 5.74 1.93 -4.63
N ALA A 224 6.46 1.82 -5.76
CA ALA A 224 5.87 1.25 -6.97
C ALA A 224 5.60 -0.27 -6.85
N PRO A 225 4.51 -0.76 -7.46
CA PRO A 225 4.10 -2.15 -7.34
C PRO A 225 4.97 -3.13 -8.12
N ARG A 226 5.46 -2.70 -9.29
CA ARG A 226 6.25 -3.55 -10.19
C ARG A 226 7.72 -3.30 -9.99
N PHE A 227 8.50 -4.37 -9.81
CA PHE A 227 9.96 -4.30 -9.69
C PHE A 227 10.58 -3.49 -10.83
N ALA A 228 10.17 -3.72 -12.08
CA ALA A 228 10.65 -2.95 -13.23
C ALA A 228 10.43 -1.43 -13.06
N LYS A 229 9.26 -1.01 -12.56
CA LYS A 229 8.97 0.41 -12.32
C LYS A 229 9.83 0.98 -11.17
N ARG A 230 10.14 0.18 -10.16
CA ARG A 230 11.06 0.56 -9.09
C ARG A 230 12.49 0.72 -9.60
N MET A 231 12.95 -0.17 -10.48
CA MET A 231 14.26 -0.06 -11.12
C MET A 231 14.35 1.19 -11.98
N VAL A 232 13.30 1.52 -12.75
CA VAL A 232 13.24 2.81 -13.45
C VAL A 232 13.31 3.97 -12.46
N GLY A 233 12.55 3.93 -11.36
CA GLY A 233 12.62 4.95 -10.31
C GLY A 233 14.03 5.11 -9.74
N MET A 234 14.70 4.00 -9.43
CA MET A 234 16.07 3.96 -8.91
C MET A 234 17.07 4.56 -9.91
N VAL A 235 17.01 4.16 -11.18
CA VAL A 235 17.88 4.71 -12.24
C VAL A 235 17.67 6.21 -12.38
N VAL A 236 16.41 6.67 -12.40
CA VAL A 236 16.09 8.10 -12.44
C VAL A 236 16.64 8.83 -11.22
N THR A 237 16.47 8.28 -10.01
CA THR A 237 17.03 8.87 -8.77
C THR A 237 18.54 8.98 -8.83
N VAL A 238 19.24 7.92 -9.23
CA VAL A 238 20.71 7.96 -9.35
C VAL A 238 21.13 8.98 -10.41
N ALA A 239 20.55 8.95 -11.61
CA ALA A 239 20.92 9.87 -12.68
C ALA A 239 20.69 11.34 -12.30
N THR A 240 19.53 11.65 -11.73
CA THR A 240 19.16 13.01 -11.30
C THR A 240 20.00 13.49 -10.12
N PHE A 241 20.30 12.62 -9.16
CA PHE A 241 21.22 12.91 -8.05
C PHE A 241 22.64 13.19 -8.55
N MET A 242 23.12 12.43 -9.52
CA MET A 242 24.48 12.53 -10.07
C MET A 242 24.68 13.75 -10.96
N ALA A 243 23.65 14.18 -11.69
CA ALA A 243 23.73 15.24 -12.70
C ALA A 243 24.52 16.49 -12.25
N PRO A 244 24.24 17.11 -11.09
CA PRO A 244 25.02 18.27 -10.66
C PRO A 244 26.45 17.95 -10.25
N TYR A 245 26.73 16.78 -9.68
CA TYR A 245 28.09 16.38 -9.31
C TYR A 245 28.95 16.10 -10.52
N VAL A 246 28.36 15.53 -11.58
CA VAL A 246 29.03 15.37 -12.87
C VAL A 246 29.36 16.74 -13.46
N TYR A 247 28.40 17.68 -13.46
CA TYR A 247 28.66 19.04 -13.94
C TYR A 247 29.77 19.73 -13.14
N PHE A 248 29.72 19.65 -11.81
CA PHE A 248 30.74 20.22 -10.92
C PHE A 248 32.12 19.58 -11.13
N GLY A 249 32.19 18.25 -11.25
CA GLY A 249 33.45 17.54 -11.48
C GLY A 249 34.09 17.85 -12.84
N MET A 250 33.29 18.11 -13.87
CA MET A 250 33.79 18.50 -15.19
C MET A 250 34.34 19.94 -15.23
N HIS A 251 33.91 20.82 -14.31
CA HIS A 251 34.24 22.25 -14.32
C HIS A 251 34.97 22.73 -13.05
N GLY A 252 35.38 21.81 -12.17
CA GLY A 252 36.08 22.09 -10.92
C GLY A 252 37.48 21.51 -10.91
N LYS A 253 38.47 22.27 -10.46
CA LYS A 253 39.85 21.78 -10.31
C LYS A 253 39.99 20.99 -9.00
N GLY A 254 40.46 19.75 -9.08
CA GLY A 254 40.78 18.94 -7.89
C GLY A 254 39.56 18.37 -7.15
N TYR A 255 38.63 17.72 -7.86
CA TYR A 255 37.44 17.12 -7.25
C TYR A 255 37.81 16.15 -6.10
N PRO A 256 37.37 16.40 -4.86
CA PRO A 256 37.86 15.63 -3.72
C PRO A 256 37.42 14.15 -3.76
N PRO A 257 38.33 13.17 -3.65
CA PRO A 257 38.00 11.74 -3.77
C PRO A 257 36.99 11.23 -2.74
N HIS A 258 36.95 11.84 -1.55
CA HIS A 258 36.01 11.44 -0.49
C HIS A 258 34.54 11.71 -0.89
N VAL A 259 34.28 12.72 -1.73
CA VAL A 259 32.93 13.00 -2.24
C VAL A 259 32.43 11.84 -3.11
N ILE A 260 33.31 11.27 -3.95
CA ILE A 260 33.01 10.05 -4.71
C ILE A 260 32.68 8.89 -3.78
N GLY A 261 33.45 8.72 -2.69
CA GLY A 261 33.21 7.70 -1.68
C GLY A 261 31.85 7.84 -0.99
N ILE A 262 31.46 9.07 -0.62
CA ILE A 262 30.14 9.37 -0.01
C ILE A 262 29.02 9.07 -1.01
N ILE A 263 29.15 9.51 -2.26
CA ILE A 263 28.18 9.24 -3.33
C ILE A 263 28.01 7.73 -3.53
N ALA A 264 29.11 6.98 -3.62
CA ALA A 264 29.08 5.53 -3.77
C ALA A 264 28.39 4.85 -2.56
N MET A 265 28.65 5.34 -1.34
CA MET A 265 27.99 4.83 -0.12
C MET A 265 26.47 5.09 -0.14
N LEU A 266 26.03 6.29 -0.54
CA LEU A 266 24.59 6.63 -0.63
C LEU A 266 23.87 5.78 -1.68
N ILE A 267 24.52 5.54 -2.83
CA ILE A 267 24.02 4.64 -3.87
C ILE A 267 23.95 3.21 -3.32
N MET A 268 25.00 2.71 -2.66
CA MET A 268 24.99 1.39 -2.05
C MET A 268 23.85 1.25 -1.01
N GLY A 269 23.64 2.28 -0.19
CA GLY A 269 22.56 2.34 0.79
C GLY A 269 21.16 2.20 0.16
N THR A 270 20.95 2.79 -1.01
CA THR A 270 19.66 2.64 -1.73
C THR A 270 19.44 1.21 -2.21
N PHE A 271 20.48 0.53 -2.71
CA PHE A 271 20.40 -0.90 -3.05
C PHE A 271 20.19 -1.80 -1.82
N LEU A 272 20.82 -1.51 -0.69
CA LEU A 272 20.64 -2.26 0.56
C LEU A 272 19.20 -2.17 1.09
N LEU A 273 18.62 -0.96 1.10
CA LEU A 273 17.22 -0.75 1.51
C LEU A 273 16.23 -1.52 0.64
N GLU A 274 16.47 -1.53 -0.68
CA GLU A 274 15.70 -2.29 -1.66
C GLU A 274 15.77 -3.80 -1.39
N GLY A 275 16.98 -4.32 -1.13
CA GLY A 275 17.23 -5.71 -0.79
C GLY A 275 16.56 -6.14 0.52
N ALA A 276 16.66 -5.32 1.57
CA ALA A 276 16.02 -5.57 2.86
C ALA A 276 14.49 -5.66 2.73
N LYS A 277 13.87 -4.77 1.95
CA LYS A 277 12.42 -4.83 1.66
C LYS A 277 12.03 -6.09 0.90
N ALA A 278 12.81 -6.47 -0.10
CA ALA A 278 12.56 -7.71 -0.85
C ALA A 278 12.69 -8.96 0.04
N TRP A 279 13.58 -8.93 1.03
CA TRP A 279 13.71 -10.00 2.02
C TRP A 279 12.49 -10.07 2.96
N LEU A 280 12.03 -8.92 3.47
CA LEU A 280 10.81 -8.84 4.30
C LEU A 280 9.57 -9.35 3.56
N ASP A 281 9.36 -8.94 2.32
CA ASP A 281 8.24 -9.41 1.50
C ASP A 281 8.26 -10.94 1.36
N ARG A 282 9.45 -11.54 1.19
CA ARG A 282 9.61 -13.00 1.14
C ARG A 282 9.34 -13.65 2.49
N LYS A 283 9.72 -13.03 3.62
CA LYS A 283 9.44 -13.54 4.97
C LYS A 283 7.93 -13.56 5.24
N VAL A 284 7.23 -12.45 5.00
CA VAL A 284 5.77 -12.34 5.18
C VAL A 284 5.03 -13.30 4.27
N TYR A 285 5.43 -13.37 3.00
CA TYR A 285 4.86 -14.33 2.06
C TYR A 285 5.00 -15.77 2.56
N LYS A 286 6.18 -16.15 3.08
CA LYS A 286 6.40 -17.48 3.65
C LYS A 286 5.61 -17.72 4.94
N SER A 287 5.41 -16.71 5.78
CA SER A 287 4.60 -16.82 7.01
C SER A 287 3.15 -17.13 6.66
N LEU A 288 2.56 -16.33 5.79
CA LEU A 288 1.18 -16.51 5.33
C LEU A 288 1.01 -17.76 4.46
N ALA A 289 2.03 -18.13 3.66
CA ALA A 289 1.98 -19.33 2.81
C ALA A 289 2.30 -20.64 3.54
N LYS A 290 2.86 -20.60 4.76
CA LYS A 290 3.20 -21.82 5.52
C LYS A 290 1.97 -22.63 5.95
N VAL A 291 0.77 -22.15 5.70
CA VAL A 291 -0.48 -22.85 6.06
C VAL A 291 -1.33 -23.25 4.84
N ALA A 292 -0.96 -22.90 3.59
CA ALA A 292 -1.66 -23.40 2.38
C ALA A 292 -0.69 -24.18 1.46
N PRO A 293 -0.94 -25.46 1.12
CA PRO A 293 -0.08 -26.17 0.19
C PRO A 293 -0.20 -25.52 -1.21
N PRO A 294 0.91 -25.40 -1.96
CA PRO A 294 0.85 -24.91 -3.32
C PRO A 294 0.08 -25.93 -4.17
N ARG A 295 -1.12 -25.56 -4.65
CA ARG A 295 -1.84 -26.33 -5.66
C ARG A 295 -1.11 -26.22 -7.00
N ARG A 296 0.00 -26.95 -7.12
CA ARG A 296 0.73 -27.12 -8.39
C ARG A 296 0.02 -28.23 -9.18
N LYS A 297 -1.04 -27.90 -9.92
CA LYS A 297 -1.48 -28.77 -11.02
C LYS A 297 -0.41 -28.69 -12.13
N LYS A 298 0.67 -29.46 -12.00
CA LYS A 298 1.35 -29.98 -13.18
C LYS A 298 0.46 -31.09 -13.72
N SER A 299 -0.37 -30.79 -14.71
CA SER A 299 -0.92 -31.84 -15.56
C SER A 299 0.27 -32.47 -16.30
N ARG A 300 0.84 -33.49 -15.68
CA ARG A 300 1.81 -34.37 -16.34
C ARG A 300 0.98 -35.26 -17.25
N TRP A 301 0.67 -34.75 -18.44
CA TRP A 301 0.08 -35.54 -19.53
C TRP A 301 1.03 -36.72 -19.79
N LYS A 302 0.70 -37.89 -19.25
CA LYS A 302 1.32 -39.15 -19.65
C LYS A 302 0.69 -39.52 -20.99
N ARG A 303 1.46 -39.44 -22.08
CA ARG A 303 1.06 -40.06 -23.35
C ARG A 303 0.80 -41.56 -23.09
N PRO A 304 -0.31 -42.13 -23.57
CA PRO A 304 -0.52 -43.57 -23.51
C PRO A 304 0.57 -44.28 -24.33
N LYS A 305 1.19 -45.31 -23.75
CA LYS A 305 2.06 -46.25 -24.45
C LYS A 305 1.21 -47.00 -25.48
N GLY A 306 1.27 -46.58 -26.75
CA GLY A 306 0.86 -47.43 -27.86
C GLY A 306 1.85 -48.57 -28.03
N ARG A 307 1.41 -49.82 -27.84
CA ARG A 307 2.11 -50.98 -28.40
C ARG A 307 1.12 -52.01 -28.94
N ARG A 308 1.04 -52.00 -30.28
CA ARG A 308 0.88 -53.12 -31.24
C ARG A 308 -0.38 -53.99 -31.06
N LYS A 309 -1.10 -54.35 -32.12
CA LYS A 309 -0.58 -55.12 -33.26
C LYS A 309 -1.47 -54.92 -34.50
N HIS A 310 -0.80 -54.71 -35.64
CA HIS A 310 -1.37 -54.99 -36.95
C HIS A 310 -1.62 -56.49 -37.07
N LEU A 311 -2.83 -56.81 -37.50
CA LEU A 311 -3.20 -58.02 -38.19
C LEU A 311 -2.57 -57.98 -39.60
N LEU A 312 -2.22 -59.18 -40.07
CA LEU A 312 -2.00 -59.61 -41.46
C LEU A 312 -0.58 -59.49 -42.07
N ARG A 313 -0.04 -60.71 -42.28
CA ARG A 313 0.93 -61.19 -43.28
C ARG A 313 2.40 -60.82 -43.10
#